data_AF-A0A1W6P173-F1
#
_entry.id   AF-A0A1W6P173-F1
#
_cell.length_a   1.000
_cell.length_b   1.000
_cell.length_c   1.000
_cell.angle_alpha   90.00
_cell.angle_beta   90.00
_cell.angle_gamma   90.00
#
_symmetry.space_group_name_H-M   'P 1'
#
loop_
_entity.id
_entity.type
_entity.pdbx_description
1 polymer ?
#
loop_
_entity_poly.entity_id
_entity_poly.type
_entity_poly.pdbx_seq_one_letter_code
_entity_poly.pdbx_strand_id
1 'polypeptide(L)'
;MALRRNTERFNTNVWPGFVDAMTGLLLVLLFVLSIFTVVQFVLREEVSGQEQQLGQLSTDLAALNAALGSERSRSATLSQSLAERDGQIANFEDQVAALLANRTDLQGQVDSAAEEARLAEARRAAMEALIASLQDERDSVSTRVSDLEAQQLLDAAAAEALRARLEDSDAQLTAMSLSLEAERKRAEDTLTLLAAARAAQAELEAAQTGALTDSQRQAALLALAQDQLAQQEAISAQSQLQVEALNAQVSALRAQLGDLQGLLDASGAADSAAQVQIETLGTQLNAALARVAAEQSRARALEEAERQRLEEEAARLAAEAESLEQYKSEFFGSLRTLLDGQEGVQIVGDRFVFSSEVLFEPGSATLSAEGEAEIAKVAVMLKRIATEIPPGIDWVIRVDGHTDNTPLSGTGEFANNWELSQARALSVVLYMINSQGIPPNRLAANGFGEYQPLNPANTPEARAQNRRIELKLTER
;
A
#
# COMPACT_ATOMS: atom_id res chain seq x y z
N MET A 1 -60.01 160.58 -39.96
CA MET A 1 -60.23 160.95 -38.53
C MET A 1 -59.91 159.71 -37.70
N ALA A 2 -59.06 159.63 -36.67
CA ALA A 2 -58.09 160.51 -36.02
C ALA A 2 -57.19 159.60 -35.14
N LEU A 3 -55.97 160.08 -34.86
CA LEU A 3 -54.87 159.48 -34.07
C LEU A 3 -55.25 158.95 -32.67
N ARG A 4 -54.48 157.96 -32.16
CA ARG A 4 -53.71 158.10 -30.90
C ARG A 4 -52.69 156.98 -30.66
N ARG A 5 -51.44 157.40 -30.40
CA ARG A 5 -50.38 156.64 -29.72
C ARG A 5 -50.71 156.51 -28.24
N ASN A 6 -50.40 155.37 -27.63
CA ASN A 6 -49.70 155.38 -26.35
C ASN A 6 -48.85 154.12 -26.17
N THR A 7 -47.67 154.30 -25.58
CA THR A 7 -46.63 153.29 -25.38
C THR A 7 -46.57 153.00 -23.89
N GLU A 8 -46.65 151.76 -23.45
CA GLU A 8 -46.17 151.37 -22.11
C GLU A 8 -45.43 150.02 -22.16
N ARG A 9 -44.43 149.95 -21.29
CA ARG A 9 -43.23 149.11 -21.35
C ARG A 9 -43.46 147.70 -20.80
N PHE A 10 -42.77 146.74 -21.41
CA PHE A 10 -42.53 145.39 -20.89
C PHE A 10 -41.84 145.42 -19.52
N ASN A 11 -42.38 144.67 -18.56
CA ASN A 11 -41.63 144.15 -17.42
C ASN A 11 -42.04 142.68 -17.21
N THR A 12 -41.27 141.74 -17.75
CA THR A 12 -41.50 140.30 -17.62
C THR A 12 -40.81 139.76 -16.38
N ASN A 13 -41.60 139.40 -15.37
CA ASN A 13 -41.18 138.53 -14.26
C ASN A 13 -41.00 137.09 -14.81
N VAL A 14 -39.78 136.71 -15.18
CA VAL A 14 -39.43 135.36 -15.70
C VAL A 14 -39.16 134.34 -14.59
N TRP A 15 -39.25 134.74 -13.32
CA TRP A 15 -38.84 133.93 -12.18
C TRP A 15 -39.70 132.67 -11.88
N PRO A 16 -41.02 132.59 -12.17
CA PRO A 16 -41.81 131.37 -11.89
C PRO A 16 -41.65 130.25 -12.94
N GLY A 17 -41.49 130.60 -14.23
CA GLY A 17 -41.47 129.60 -15.33
C GLY A 17 -40.15 128.84 -15.48
N PHE A 18 -39.03 129.44 -15.08
CA PHE A 18 -37.73 128.76 -15.08
C PHE A 18 -37.65 127.67 -14.01
N VAL A 19 -38.25 127.91 -12.83
CA VAL A 19 -38.32 126.91 -11.75
C VAL A 19 -39.20 125.74 -12.18
N ASP A 20 -40.31 125.98 -12.86
CA ASP A 20 -41.24 124.92 -13.30
C ASP A 20 -40.68 124.08 -14.47
N ALA A 21 -39.94 124.70 -15.39
CA ALA A 21 -39.20 123.98 -16.43
C ALA A 21 -38.03 123.16 -15.83
N MET A 22 -37.34 123.70 -14.82
CA MET A 22 -36.27 123.00 -14.10
C MET A 22 -36.80 121.83 -13.27
N THR A 23 -37.93 121.98 -12.57
CA THR A 23 -38.57 120.89 -11.81
C THR A 23 -39.17 119.83 -12.74
N GLY A 24 -39.76 120.21 -13.88
CA GLY A 24 -40.22 119.28 -14.91
C GLY A 24 -39.08 118.46 -15.53
N LEU A 25 -37.95 119.09 -15.84
CA LEU A 25 -36.75 118.41 -16.36
C LEU A 25 -36.12 117.51 -15.28
N LEU A 26 -36.12 117.93 -14.01
CA LEU A 26 -35.74 117.10 -12.86
C LEU A 26 -36.65 115.90 -12.67
N LEU A 27 -37.98 116.06 -12.78
CA LEU A 27 -38.95 114.97 -12.64
C LEU A 27 -38.82 113.94 -13.77
N VAL A 28 -38.63 114.39 -15.02
CA VAL A 28 -38.37 113.49 -16.15
C VAL A 28 -37.04 112.76 -15.98
N LEU A 29 -35.98 113.47 -15.54
CA LEU A 29 -34.68 112.86 -15.27
C LEU A 29 -34.77 111.83 -14.13
N LEU A 30 -35.47 112.13 -13.04
CA LEU A 30 -35.73 111.20 -11.94
C LEU A 30 -36.57 110.00 -12.38
N PHE A 31 -37.55 110.18 -13.27
CA PHE A 31 -38.36 109.09 -13.82
C PHE A 31 -37.54 108.17 -14.74
N VAL A 32 -36.71 108.74 -15.64
CA VAL A 32 -35.80 107.96 -16.49
C VAL A 32 -34.75 107.23 -15.67
N LEU A 33 -34.18 107.89 -14.64
CA LEU A 33 -33.28 107.24 -13.69
C LEU A 33 -34.00 106.11 -12.93
N SER A 34 -35.24 106.31 -12.48
CA SER A 34 -36.02 105.28 -11.79
C SER A 34 -36.28 104.07 -12.68
N ILE A 35 -36.74 104.26 -13.92
CA ILE A 35 -36.94 103.18 -14.89
C ILE A 35 -35.61 102.46 -15.14
N PHE A 36 -34.53 103.21 -15.38
CA PHE A 36 -33.21 102.64 -15.58
C PHE A 36 -32.78 101.81 -14.36
N THR A 37 -33.01 102.29 -13.15
CA THR A 37 -32.66 101.59 -11.91
C THR A 37 -33.49 100.31 -11.73
N VAL A 38 -34.79 100.33 -12.07
CA VAL A 38 -35.66 99.15 -12.04
C VAL A 38 -35.25 98.12 -13.10
N VAL A 39 -34.96 98.55 -14.33
CA VAL A 39 -34.46 97.67 -15.40
C VAL A 39 -33.11 97.07 -15.02
N GLN A 40 -32.20 97.88 -14.46
CA GLN A 40 -30.90 97.40 -13.95
C GLN A 40 -31.07 96.43 -12.77
N PHE A 41 -32.06 96.64 -11.91
CA PHE A 41 -32.37 95.73 -10.81
C PHE A 41 -32.90 94.39 -11.33
N VAL A 42 -33.89 94.39 -12.22
CA VAL A 42 -34.45 93.17 -12.82
C VAL A 42 -33.40 92.40 -13.62
N LEU A 43 -32.59 93.09 -14.45
CA LEU A 43 -31.50 92.46 -15.19
C LEU A 43 -30.43 91.90 -14.24
N ARG A 44 -30.11 92.58 -13.14
CA ARG A 44 -29.17 92.08 -12.13
C ARG A 44 -29.73 90.85 -11.41
N GLU A 45 -31.03 90.84 -11.11
CA GLU A 45 -31.69 89.70 -10.46
C GLU A 45 -31.76 88.49 -11.41
N GLU A 46 -32.08 88.69 -12.69
CA GLU A 46 -32.03 87.65 -13.72
C GLU A 46 -30.62 87.10 -13.95
N VAL A 47 -29.61 87.98 -14.09
CA VAL A 47 -28.21 87.57 -14.28
C VAL A 47 -27.69 86.86 -13.04
N SER A 48 -27.98 87.35 -11.84
CA SER A 48 -27.59 86.70 -10.59
C SER A 48 -28.28 85.33 -10.43
N GLY A 49 -29.54 85.20 -10.84
CA GLY A 49 -30.26 83.92 -10.83
C GLY A 49 -29.68 82.92 -11.83
N GLN A 50 -29.32 83.39 -13.03
CA GLN A 50 -28.65 82.56 -14.05
C GLN A 50 -27.23 82.14 -13.61
N GLU A 51 -26.46 83.03 -12.99
CA GLU A 51 -25.13 82.70 -12.42
C GLU A 51 -25.25 81.63 -11.32
N GLN A 52 -26.26 81.72 -10.46
CA GLN A 52 -26.52 80.70 -9.43
C GLN A 52 -26.92 79.35 -10.05
N GLN A 53 -27.78 79.34 -11.08
CA GLN A 53 -28.15 78.12 -11.80
C GLN A 53 -26.95 77.48 -12.52
N LEU A 54 -26.11 78.27 -13.17
CA LEU A 54 -24.88 77.79 -13.81
C LEU A 54 -23.89 77.22 -12.78
N GLY A 55 -23.78 77.86 -11.61
CA GLY A 55 -22.98 77.35 -10.49
C GLY A 55 -23.49 76.00 -9.96
N GLN A 56 -24.80 75.84 -9.83
CA GLN A 56 -25.42 74.56 -9.43
C GLN A 56 -25.18 73.49 -10.50
N LEU A 57 -25.42 73.80 -11.77
CA LEU A 57 -25.21 72.87 -12.88
C LEU A 57 -23.74 72.41 -12.98
N SER A 58 -22.79 73.33 -12.76
CA SER A 58 -21.35 73.01 -12.72
C SER A 58 -21.01 72.08 -11.54
N THR A 59 -21.66 72.27 -10.39
CA THR A 59 -21.48 71.43 -9.21
C THR A 59 -22.05 70.03 -9.43
N ASP A 60 -23.27 69.96 -9.98
CA ASP A 60 -23.93 68.69 -10.32
C ASP A 60 -23.11 67.91 -11.37
N LEU A 61 -22.58 68.59 -12.38
CA LEU A 61 -21.75 67.98 -13.43
C LEU A 61 -20.41 67.47 -12.88
N ALA A 62 -19.81 68.19 -11.91
CA ALA A 62 -18.63 67.70 -11.19
C ALA A 62 -18.96 66.45 -10.34
N ALA A 63 -20.09 66.44 -9.64
CA ALA A 63 -20.55 65.29 -8.85
C ALA A 63 -20.85 64.06 -9.74
N LEU A 64 -21.51 64.26 -10.88
CA LEU A 64 -21.77 63.21 -11.88
C LEU A 64 -20.47 62.63 -12.45
N ASN A 65 -19.49 63.48 -12.78
CA ASN A 65 -18.18 63.01 -13.24
C ASN A 65 -17.42 62.22 -12.17
N ALA A 66 -17.49 62.65 -10.91
CA ALA A 66 -16.90 61.91 -9.79
C ALA A 66 -17.58 60.54 -9.58
N ALA A 67 -18.91 60.49 -9.63
CA ALA A 67 -19.68 59.25 -9.53
C ALA A 67 -19.37 58.29 -10.69
N LEU A 68 -19.32 58.80 -11.93
CA LEU A 68 -18.95 58.02 -13.11
C LEU A 68 -17.51 57.50 -13.03
N GLY A 69 -16.59 58.31 -12.48
CA GLY A 69 -15.21 57.89 -12.22
C GLY A 69 -15.14 56.74 -11.21
N SER A 70 -15.90 56.84 -10.12
CA SER A 70 -16.00 55.78 -9.10
C SER A 70 -16.57 54.49 -9.67
N GLU A 71 -17.67 54.55 -10.43
CA GLU A 71 -18.26 53.37 -11.08
C GLU A 71 -17.32 52.72 -12.10
N ARG A 72 -16.59 53.52 -12.89
CA ARG A 72 -15.56 53.00 -13.79
C ARG A 72 -14.44 52.30 -13.04
N SER A 73 -13.98 52.86 -11.92
CA SER A 73 -12.97 52.23 -11.06
C SER A 73 -13.49 50.91 -10.47
N ARG A 74 -14.72 50.91 -9.97
CA ARG A 74 -15.36 49.71 -9.40
C ARG A 74 -15.52 48.61 -10.46
N SER A 75 -15.94 48.97 -11.67
CA SER A 75 -16.01 48.05 -12.80
C SER A 75 -14.65 47.48 -13.16
N ALA A 76 -13.58 48.30 -13.16
CA ALA A 76 -12.23 47.84 -13.45
C ALA A 76 -11.72 46.84 -12.40
N THR A 77 -11.95 47.13 -11.11
CA THR A 77 -11.60 46.22 -10.01
C THR A 77 -12.37 44.91 -10.10
N LEU A 78 -13.68 44.96 -10.37
CA LEU A 78 -14.51 43.75 -10.55
C LEU A 78 -14.01 42.91 -11.74
N SER A 79 -13.68 43.53 -12.87
CA SER A 79 -13.10 42.83 -14.02
C SER A 79 -11.77 42.16 -13.69
N GLN A 80 -10.91 42.82 -12.90
CA GLN A 80 -9.66 42.22 -12.44
C GLN A 80 -9.91 41.03 -11.50
N SER A 81 -10.80 41.18 -10.52
CA SER A 81 -11.15 40.08 -9.61
C SER A 81 -11.74 38.89 -10.34
N LEU A 82 -12.57 39.12 -11.37
CA LEU A 82 -13.09 38.04 -12.23
C LEU A 82 -11.96 37.33 -12.97
N ALA A 83 -11.02 38.07 -13.58
CA ALA A 83 -9.88 37.46 -14.25
C ALA A 83 -8.98 36.64 -13.29
N GLU A 84 -8.79 37.12 -12.06
CA GLU A 84 -8.06 36.38 -11.03
C GLU A 84 -8.80 35.09 -10.62
N ARG A 85 -10.13 35.16 -10.48
CA ARG A 85 -10.96 33.98 -10.17
C ARG A 85 -10.96 32.98 -11.32
N ASP A 86 -11.04 33.43 -12.56
CA ASP A 86 -10.94 32.56 -13.74
C ASP A 86 -9.59 31.83 -13.78
N GLY A 87 -8.50 32.52 -13.44
CA GLY A 87 -7.17 31.91 -13.30
C GLY A 87 -7.10 30.87 -12.16
N GLN A 88 -7.75 31.13 -11.03
CA GLN A 88 -7.84 30.15 -9.93
C GLN A 88 -8.67 28.93 -10.32
N ILE A 89 -9.79 29.12 -11.02
CA ILE A 89 -10.64 28.03 -11.51
C ILE A 89 -9.85 27.15 -12.48
N ALA A 90 -9.15 27.73 -13.45
CA ALA A 90 -8.30 26.97 -14.38
C ALA A 90 -7.23 26.13 -13.66
N ASN A 91 -6.58 26.69 -12.64
CA ASN A 91 -5.60 25.95 -11.83
C ASN A 91 -6.26 24.79 -11.05
N PHE A 92 -7.45 25.00 -10.49
CA PHE A 92 -8.19 23.91 -9.83
C PHE A 92 -8.62 22.82 -10.82
N GLU A 93 -9.05 23.19 -12.03
CA GLU A 93 -9.39 22.25 -13.10
C GLU A 93 -8.17 21.39 -13.49
N ASP A 94 -6.99 22.00 -13.63
CA ASP A 94 -5.74 21.29 -13.91
C ASP A 94 -5.35 20.34 -12.76
N GLN A 95 -5.48 20.78 -11.51
CA GLN A 95 -5.23 19.94 -10.34
C GLN A 95 -6.18 18.75 -10.26
N VAL A 96 -7.48 18.97 -10.52
CA VAL A 96 -8.48 17.90 -10.54
C VAL A 96 -8.18 16.91 -11.67
N ALA A 97 -7.82 17.39 -12.87
CA ALA A 97 -7.44 16.53 -13.98
C ALA A 97 -6.20 15.67 -13.65
N ALA A 98 -5.20 16.26 -13.00
CA ALA A 98 -4.00 15.54 -12.55
C ALA A 98 -4.33 14.48 -11.48
N LEU A 99 -5.18 14.80 -10.51
CA LEU A 99 -5.64 13.86 -9.48
C LEU A 99 -6.45 12.71 -10.07
N LEU A 100 -7.32 12.98 -11.05
CA LEU A 100 -8.07 11.95 -11.75
C LEU A 100 -7.15 11.02 -12.54
N ALA A 101 -6.15 11.56 -13.24
CA ALA A 101 -5.15 10.76 -13.95
C ALA A 101 -4.36 9.86 -12.98
N ASN A 102 -3.90 10.40 -11.85
CA ASN A 102 -3.19 9.64 -10.82
C ASN A 102 -4.08 8.52 -10.24
N ARG A 103 -5.36 8.82 -9.97
CA ARG A 103 -6.33 7.81 -9.51
C ARG A 103 -6.47 6.67 -10.52
N THR A 104 -6.57 6.98 -11.82
CA THR A 104 -6.67 5.96 -12.87
C THR A 104 -5.41 5.10 -12.95
N ASP A 105 -4.23 5.69 -12.83
CA ASP A 105 -2.96 4.96 -12.81
C ASP A 105 -2.87 4.02 -11.59
N LEU A 106 -3.13 4.54 -10.38
CA LEU A 106 -3.16 3.74 -9.16
C LEU A 106 -4.17 2.60 -9.24
N GLN A 107 -5.33 2.83 -9.86
CA GLN A 107 -6.33 1.79 -10.03
C GLN A 107 -5.85 0.70 -11.00
N GLY A 108 -5.14 1.07 -12.08
CA GLY A 108 -4.48 0.11 -12.96
C GLY A 108 -3.40 -0.71 -12.26
N GLN A 109 -2.62 -0.08 -11.37
CA GLN A 109 -1.62 -0.79 -10.56
C GLN A 109 -2.27 -1.79 -9.59
N VAL A 110 -3.37 -1.41 -8.93
CA VAL A 110 -4.14 -2.30 -8.05
C VAL A 110 -4.71 -3.49 -8.82
N ASP A 111 -5.27 -3.25 -10.00
CA ASP A 111 -5.81 -4.32 -10.85
C ASP A 111 -4.70 -5.30 -11.29
N SER A 112 -3.52 -4.79 -11.66
CA SER A 112 -2.36 -5.62 -11.99
C SER A 112 -1.88 -6.45 -10.80
N ALA A 113 -1.77 -5.83 -9.61
CA ALA A 113 -1.36 -6.52 -8.39
C ALA A 113 -2.37 -7.60 -7.97
N ALA A 114 -3.67 -7.34 -8.15
CA ALA A 114 -4.72 -8.32 -7.87
C ALA A 114 -4.62 -9.54 -8.79
N GLU A 115 -4.29 -9.34 -10.07
CA GLU A 115 -4.10 -10.44 -11.01
C GLU A 115 -2.83 -11.25 -10.70
N GLU A 116 -1.72 -10.59 -10.35
CA GLU A 116 -0.51 -11.28 -9.89
C GLU A 116 -0.76 -12.13 -8.64
N ALA A 117 -1.54 -11.61 -7.67
CA ALA A 117 -1.91 -12.36 -6.47
C ALA A 117 -2.76 -13.60 -6.81
N ARG A 118 -3.72 -13.49 -7.74
CA ARG A 118 -4.51 -14.64 -8.21
C ARG A 118 -3.64 -15.70 -8.88
N LEU A 119 -2.69 -15.28 -9.72
CA LEU A 119 -1.75 -16.19 -10.38
C LEU A 119 -0.83 -16.88 -9.36
N ALA A 120 -0.37 -16.17 -8.34
CA ALA A 120 0.43 -16.74 -7.25
C ALA A 120 -0.36 -17.80 -6.46
N GLU A 121 -1.61 -17.52 -6.13
CA GLU A 121 -2.49 -18.46 -5.44
C GLU A 121 -2.77 -19.71 -6.28
N ALA A 122 -3.05 -19.53 -7.58
CA ALA A 122 -3.23 -20.66 -8.50
C ALA A 122 -1.96 -21.53 -8.62
N ARG A 123 -0.77 -20.91 -8.64
CA ARG A 123 0.52 -21.64 -8.64
C ARG A 123 0.71 -22.41 -7.34
N ARG A 124 0.37 -21.82 -6.19
CA ARG A 124 0.45 -22.48 -4.89
C ARG A 124 -0.48 -23.69 -4.82
N ALA A 125 -1.73 -23.53 -5.22
CA ALA A 125 -2.69 -24.63 -5.28
C ALA A 125 -2.21 -25.77 -6.20
N ALA A 126 -1.62 -25.44 -7.36
CA ALA A 126 -1.03 -26.43 -8.26
C ALA A 126 0.16 -27.17 -7.64
N MET A 127 1.02 -26.47 -6.88
CA MET A 127 2.14 -27.08 -6.15
C MET A 127 1.65 -28.01 -5.03
N GLU A 128 0.63 -27.61 -4.28
CA GLU A 128 0.02 -28.44 -3.23
C GLU A 128 -0.60 -29.72 -3.82
N ALA A 129 -1.28 -29.61 -4.97
CA ALA A 129 -1.81 -30.78 -5.69
C ALA A 129 -0.70 -31.71 -6.20
N LEU A 130 0.41 -31.17 -6.71
CA LEU A 130 1.56 -31.96 -7.13
C LEU A 130 2.21 -32.68 -5.94
N ILE A 131 2.36 -32.00 -4.79
CA ILE A 131 2.88 -32.62 -3.57
C ILE A 131 1.98 -33.78 -3.13
N ALA A 132 0.66 -33.60 -3.12
CA ALA A 132 -0.28 -34.67 -2.80
C ALA A 132 -0.14 -35.87 -3.74
N SER A 133 -0.06 -35.63 -5.07
CA SER A 133 0.16 -36.70 -6.05
C SER A 133 1.47 -37.45 -5.83
N LEU A 134 2.55 -36.74 -5.50
CA LEU A 134 3.86 -37.36 -5.22
C LEU A 134 3.85 -38.16 -3.91
N GLN A 135 3.08 -37.72 -2.92
CA GLN A 135 2.88 -38.45 -1.67
C GLN A 135 2.12 -39.77 -1.92
N ASP A 136 1.04 -39.73 -2.70
CA ASP A 136 0.30 -40.93 -3.10
C ASP A 136 1.17 -41.91 -3.89
N GLU A 137 1.98 -41.40 -4.83
CA GLU A 137 2.91 -42.24 -5.61
C GLU A 137 3.97 -42.89 -4.72
N ARG A 138 4.56 -42.14 -3.78
CA ARG A 138 5.50 -42.68 -2.80
C ARG A 138 4.85 -43.76 -1.94
N ASP A 139 3.63 -43.54 -1.46
CA ASP A 139 2.95 -44.49 -0.58
C ASP A 139 2.56 -45.77 -1.35
N SER A 140 2.19 -45.64 -2.63
CA SER A 140 2.02 -46.77 -3.55
C SER A 140 3.31 -47.56 -3.76
N VAL A 141 4.43 -46.86 -4.00
CA VAL A 141 5.75 -47.50 -4.12
C VAL A 141 6.14 -48.21 -2.82
N SER A 142 5.94 -47.57 -1.66
CA SER A 142 6.23 -48.17 -0.36
C SER A 142 5.43 -49.45 -0.13
N THR A 143 4.15 -49.48 -0.56
CA THR A 143 3.31 -50.67 -0.47
C THR A 143 3.85 -51.78 -1.37
N ARG A 144 4.19 -51.45 -2.63
CA ARG A 144 4.78 -52.40 -3.58
C ARG A 144 6.10 -52.99 -3.08
N VAL A 145 6.95 -52.18 -2.45
CA VAL A 145 8.20 -52.65 -1.85
C VAL A 145 7.90 -53.64 -0.72
N SER A 146 6.98 -53.30 0.19
CA SER A 146 6.59 -54.21 1.27
C SER A 146 6.00 -55.53 0.75
N ASP A 147 5.19 -55.50 -0.31
CA ASP A 147 4.63 -56.70 -0.93
C ASP A 147 5.73 -57.57 -1.57
N LEU A 148 6.69 -56.94 -2.25
CA LEU A 148 7.85 -57.63 -2.84
C LEU A 148 8.75 -58.26 -1.77
N GLU A 149 9.01 -57.56 -0.67
CA GLU A 149 9.78 -58.09 0.47
C GLU A 149 9.08 -59.32 1.08
N ALA A 150 7.76 -59.25 1.27
CA ALA A 150 6.96 -60.37 1.77
C ALA A 150 7.03 -61.57 0.81
N GLN A 151 6.97 -61.31 -0.50
CA GLN A 151 7.08 -62.36 -1.51
C GLN A 151 8.46 -62.99 -1.56
N GLN A 152 9.54 -62.20 -1.46
CA GLN A 152 10.91 -62.73 -1.35
C GLN A 152 11.10 -63.64 -0.13
N LEU A 153 10.51 -63.29 1.02
CA LEU A 153 10.56 -64.14 2.21
C LEU A 153 9.82 -65.47 2.01
N LEU A 154 8.67 -65.46 1.32
CA LEU A 154 7.94 -66.67 0.97
C LEU A 154 8.73 -67.56 0.01
N ASP A 155 9.33 -66.96 -1.02
CA ASP A 155 10.14 -67.69 -2.01
C ASP A 155 11.39 -68.28 -1.36
N ALA A 156 12.05 -67.55 -0.44
CA ALA A 156 13.18 -68.05 0.34
C ALA A 156 12.79 -69.25 1.21
N ALA A 157 11.65 -69.16 1.91
CA ALA A 157 11.13 -70.27 2.73
C ALA A 157 10.76 -71.50 1.87
N ALA A 158 10.16 -71.28 0.69
CA ALA A 158 9.85 -72.36 -0.25
C ALA A 158 11.11 -73.04 -0.79
N ALA A 159 12.16 -72.27 -1.11
CA ALA A 159 13.45 -72.80 -1.54
C ALA A 159 14.13 -73.63 -0.44
N GLU A 160 14.06 -73.19 0.82
CA GLU A 160 14.59 -73.94 1.96
C GLU A 160 13.84 -75.26 2.18
N ALA A 161 12.50 -75.23 2.11
CA ALA A 161 11.69 -76.44 2.19
C ALA A 161 11.98 -77.44 1.05
N LEU A 162 12.24 -76.94 -0.17
CA LEU A 162 12.63 -77.79 -1.29
C LEU A 162 14.01 -78.43 -1.07
N ARG A 163 14.99 -77.67 -0.57
CA ARG A 163 16.32 -78.22 -0.23
C ARG A 163 16.22 -79.33 0.82
N ALA A 164 15.42 -79.14 1.86
CA ALA A 164 15.21 -80.17 2.89
C ALA A 164 14.59 -81.45 2.30
N ARG A 165 13.63 -81.33 1.37
CA ARG A 165 13.04 -82.50 0.69
C ARG A 165 14.03 -83.23 -0.22
N LEU A 166 14.90 -82.49 -0.90
CA LEU A 166 15.96 -83.08 -1.73
C LEU A 166 16.96 -83.84 -0.88
N GLU A 167 17.38 -83.27 0.26
CA GLU A 167 18.26 -83.94 1.22
C GLU A 167 17.64 -85.23 1.78
N ASP A 168 16.35 -85.20 2.15
CA ASP A 168 15.63 -86.42 2.57
C ASP A 168 15.54 -87.46 1.45
N SER A 169 15.29 -87.02 0.21
CA SER A 169 15.24 -87.91 -0.95
C SER A 169 16.60 -88.55 -1.24
N ASP A 170 17.70 -87.80 -1.12
CA ASP A 170 19.07 -88.31 -1.27
C ASP A 170 19.42 -89.31 -0.15
N ALA A 171 18.98 -89.04 1.09
CA ALA A 171 19.12 -89.97 2.21
C ALA A 171 18.36 -91.27 1.97
N GLN A 172 17.12 -91.19 1.45
CA GLN A 172 16.32 -92.36 1.07
C GLN A 172 16.98 -93.16 -0.07
N LEU A 173 17.50 -92.49 -1.09
CA LEU A 173 18.24 -93.15 -2.18
C LEU A 173 19.50 -93.85 -1.67
N THR A 174 20.24 -93.22 -0.76
CA THR A 174 21.43 -93.81 -0.12
C THR A 174 21.05 -95.05 0.68
N ALA A 175 19.98 -94.97 1.48
CA ALA A 175 19.48 -96.11 2.25
C ALA A 175 19.01 -97.27 1.33
N MET A 176 18.36 -96.95 0.21
CA MET A 176 17.93 -97.94 -0.77
C MET A 176 19.11 -98.57 -1.51
N SER A 177 20.16 -97.80 -1.82
CA SER A 177 21.40 -98.34 -2.41
C SER A 177 22.08 -99.31 -1.44
N LEU A 178 22.18 -98.95 -0.16
CA LEU A 178 22.77 -99.82 0.87
C LEU A 178 21.95 -101.09 1.10
N SER A 179 20.61 -101.00 1.07
CA SER A 179 19.75 -102.18 1.20
C SER A 179 19.86 -103.10 -0.02
N LEU A 180 19.91 -102.53 -1.23
CA LEU A 180 20.12 -103.28 -2.47
C LEU A 180 21.48 -103.98 -2.47
N GLU A 181 22.54 -103.32 -1.99
CA GLU A 181 23.88 -103.92 -1.89
C GLU A 181 23.95 -105.01 -0.82
N ALA A 182 23.23 -104.84 0.29
CA ALA A 182 23.07 -105.89 1.30
C ALA A 182 22.29 -107.10 0.74
N GLU A 183 21.21 -106.87 -0.02
CA GLU A 183 20.48 -107.94 -0.72
C GLU A 183 21.35 -108.62 -1.79
N ARG A 184 22.15 -107.84 -2.55
CA ARG A 184 23.08 -108.40 -3.53
C ARG A 184 24.12 -109.29 -2.85
N LYS A 185 24.66 -108.87 -1.70
CA LYS A 185 25.59 -109.68 -0.91
C LYS A 185 24.93 -110.95 -0.37
N ARG A 186 23.68 -110.88 0.12
CA ARG A 186 22.91 -112.08 0.50
C ARG A 186 22.68 -113.01 -0.69
N ALA A 187 22.39 -112.46 -1.87
CA ALA A 187 22.28 -113.23 -3.11
C ALA A 187 23.61 -113.89 -3.48
N GLU A 188 24.74 -113.20 -3.37
CA GLU A 188 26.09 -113.75 -3.59
C GLU A 188 26.43 -114.86 -2.57
N ASP A 189 26.13 -114.65 -1.28
CA ASP A 189 26.33 -115.64 -0.22
C ASP A 189 25.45 -116.87 -0.42
N THR A 190 24.17 -116.69 -0.79
CA THR A 190 23.26 -117.80 -1.11
C THR A 190 23.67 -118.54 -2.37
N LEU A 191 24.15 -117.85 -3.41
CA LEU A 191 24.72 -118.48 -4.61
C LEU A 191 25.99 -119.28 -4.26
N THR A 192 26.84 -118.78 -3.37
CA THR A 192 28.04 -119.48 -2.89
C THR A 192 27.66 -120.72 -2.09
N LEU A 193 26.65 -120.64 -1.22
CA LEU A 193 26.10 -121.78 -0.51
C LEU A 193 25.44 -122.79 -1.45
N LEU A 194 24.72 -122.33 -2.48
CA LEU A 194 24.13 -123.19 -3.52
C LEU A 194 25.21 -123.85 -4.37
N ALA A 195 26.31 -123.16 -4.67
CA ALA A 195 27.46 -123.73 -5.37
C ALA A 195 28.15 -124.80 -4.51
N ALA A 196 28.32 -124.56 -3.21
CA ALA A 196 28.84 -125.54 -2.26
C ALA A 196 27.88 -126.74 -2.08
N ALA A 197 26.57 -126.49 -2.00
CA ALA A 197 25.54 -127.53 -1.92
C ALA A 197 25.45 -128.33 -3.22
N ARG A 198 25.59 -127.70 -4.39
CA ARG A 198 25.68 -128.37 -5.70
C ARG A 198 26.98 -129.14 -5.85
N ALA A 199 28.10 -128.67 -5.31
CA ALA A 199 29.36 -129.44 -5.28
C ALA A 199 29.23 -130.67 -4.38
N ALA A 200 28.63 -130.53 -3.19
CA ALA A 200 28.32 -131.64 -2.29
C ALA A 200 27.28 -132.61 -2.89
N GLN A 201 26.27 -132.10 -3.61
CA GLN A 201 25.30 -132.89 -4.36
C GLN A 201 25.93 -133.58 -5.58
N ALA A 202 26.90 -132.95 -6.27
CA ALA A 202 27.65 -133.55 -7.37
C ALA A 202 28.62 -134.64 -6.87
N GLU A 203 29.20 -134.52 -5.68
CA GLU A 203 29.91 -135.61 -5.01
C GLU A 203 28.97 -136.76 -4.60
N LEU A 204 27.71 -136.45 -4.24
CA LEU A 204 26.67 -137.44 -3.91
C LEU A 204 26.07 -138.13 -5.16
N GLU A 205 25.87 -137.39 -6.25
CA GLU A 205 25.38 -137.86 -7.55
C GLU A 205 26.47 -138.60 -8.33
N ALA A 206 27.76 -138.28 -8.12
CA ALA A 206 28.88 -139.09 -8.61
C ALA A 206 28.94 -140.48 -7.93
N ALA A 207 28.32 -140.63 -6.74
CA ALA A 207 28.19 -141.90 -6.02
C ALA A 207 26.88 -142.66 -6.32
N GLN A 208 25.89 -142.04 -6.96
CA GLN A 208 24.63 -142.69 -7.31
C GLN A 208 24.19 -142.35 -8.72
N THR A 209 24.18 -143.40 -9.54
CA THR A 209 23.43 -143.56 -10.79
C THR A 209 24.00 -142.90 -12.05
N GLY A 210 24.36 -143.80 -12.97
CA GLY A 210 24.57 -143.47 -14.37
C GLY A 210 23.27 -143.28 -15.13
N ALA A 211 23.46 -142.77 -16.35
CA ALA A 211 22.52 -142.68 -17.47
C ALA A 211 21.37 -141.67 -17.33
N LEU A 212 21.72 -140.39 -17.52
CA LEU A 212 20.86 -139.41 -18.20
C LEU A 212 21.66 -138.86 -19.39
N THR A 213 21.06 -138.84 -20.57
CA THR A 213 21.72 -138.50 -21.85
C THR A 213 22.12 -137.02 -21.93
N ASP A 214 23.36 -136.75 -22.37
CA ASP A 214 24.02 -135.43 -22.42
C ASP A 214 23.20 -134.29 -23.06
N SER A 215 22.29 -134.62 -23.98
CA SER A 215 21.41 -133.67 -24.67
C SER A 215 20.45 -132.91 -23.73
N GLN A 216 19.90 -133.58 -22.72
CA GLN A 216 18.94 -132.95 -21.79
C GLN A 216 19.64 -132.03 -20.76
N ARG A 217 20.90 -132.33 -20.42
CA ARG A 217 21.71 -131.53 -19.49
C ARG A 217 22.21 -130.25 -20.16
N GLN A 218 22.59 -130.31 -21.44
CA GLN A 218 22.94 -129.11 -22.23
C GLN A 218 21.74 -128.19 -22.45
N ALA A 219 20.54 -128.73 -22.71
CA ALA A 219 19.34 -127.91 -22.89
C ALA A 219 18.93 -127.16 -21.61
N ALA A 220 19.01 -127.82 -20.45
CA ALA A 220 18.70 -127.18 -19.16
C ALA A 220 19.73 -126.09 -18.77
N LEU A 221 21.02 -126.34 -19.04
CA LEU A 221 22.08 -125.34 -18.81
C LEU A 221 21.95 -124.14 -19.74
N LEU A 222 21.61 -124.37 -21.01
CA LEU A 222 21.39 -123.29 -21.98
C LEU A 222 20.15 -122.45 -21.60
N ALA A 223 19.06 -123.09 -21.17
CA ALA A 223 17.86 -122.38 -20.71
C ALA A 223 18.13 -121.52 -19.47
N LEU A 224 18.92 -122.03 -18.52
CA LEU A 224 19.34 -121.26 -17.34
C LEU A 224 20.25 -120.08 -17.72
N ALA A 225 21.19 -120.29 -18.64
CA ALA A 225 22.06 -119.23 -19.12
C ALA A 225 21.29 -118.13 -19.88
N GLN A 226 20.27 -118.52 -20.66
CA GLN A 226 19.38 -117.58 -21.36
C GLN A 226 18.50 -116.80 -20.37
N ASP A 227 17.98 -117.44 -19.32
CA ASP A 227 17.20 -116.75 -18.28
C ASP A 227 18.06 -115.77 -17.48
N GLN A 228 19.29 -116.14 -17.12
CA GLN A 228 20.23 -115.24 -16.45
C GLN A 228 20.63 -114.05 -17.32
N LEU A 229 20.86 -114.26 -18.62
CA LEU A 229 21.16 -113.19 -19.55
C LEU A 229 19.97 -112.24 -19.70
N ALA A 230 18.75 -112.76 -19.81
CA ALA A 230 17.53 -111.96 -19.88
C ALA A 230 17.31 -111.12 -18.61
N GLN A 231 17.60 -111.66 -17.42
CA GLN A 231 17.55 -110.91 -16.17
C GLN A 231 18.63 -109.80 -16.13
N GLN A 232 19.85 -110.10 -16.58
CA GLN A 232 20.93 -109.10 -16.66
C GLN A 232 20.60 -107.96 -17.64
N GLU A 233 20.06 -108.29 -18.81
CA GLU A 233 19.62 -107.30 -19.81
C GLU A 233 18.47 -106.44 -19.26
N ALA A 234 17.52 -107.03 -18.53
CA ALA A 234 16.44 -106.28 -17.89
C ALA A 234 16.95 -105.30 -16.80
N ILE A 235 17.90 -105.73 -15.97
CA ILE A 235 18.53 -104.88 -14.94
C ILE A 235 19.34 -103.75 -15.60
N SER A 236 20.07 -104.05 -16.67
CA SER A 236 20.85 -103.06 -17.43
C SER A 236 19.94 -102.02 -18.08
N ALA A 237 18.84 -102.45 -18.72
CA ALA A 237 17.84 -101.57 -19.31
C ALA A 237 17.16 -100.67 -18.25
N GLN A 238 16.82 -101.23 -17.08
CA GLN A 238 16.25 -100.46 -15.98
C GLN A 238 17.26 -99.42 -15.43
N SER A 239 18.53 -99.78 -15.33
CA SER A 239 19.60 -98.86 -14.91
C SER A 239 19.80 -97.72 -15.91
N GLN A 240 19.74 -98.00 -17.21
CA GLN A 240 19.80 -96.97 -18.26
C GLN A 240 18.65 -95.98 -18.18
N LEU A 241 17.41 -96.47 -18.02
CA LEU A 241 16.24 -95.61 -17.84
C LEU A 241 16.36 -94.73 -16.59
N GLN A 242 16.94 -95.26 -15.51
CA GLN A 242 17.14 -94.50 -14.28
C GLN A 242 18.21 -93.41 -14.43
N VAL A 243 19.29 -93.67 -15.16
CA VAL A 243 20.32 -92.67 -15.49
C VAL A 243 19.74 -91.58 -16.39
N GLU A 244 18.91 -91.92 -17.39
CA GLU A 244 18.23 -90.92 -18.22
C GLU A 244 17.28 -90.05 -17.40
N ALA A 245 16.50 -90.64 -16.49
CA ALA A 245 15.61 -89.90 -15.60
C ALA A 245 16.38 -88.96 -14.66
N LEU A 246 17.51 -89.40 -14.10
CA LEU A 246 18.38 -88.53 -13.28
C LEU A 246 18.98 -87.39 -14.10
N ASN A 247 19.47 -87.66 -15.31
CA ASN A 247 20.01 -86.61 -16.19
C ASN A 247 18.94 -85.58 -16.56
N ALA A 248 17.70 -86.02 -16.81
CA ALA A 248 16.57 -85.13 -17.06
C ALA A 248 16.27 -84.25 -15.83
N GLN A 249 16.25 -84.81 -14.62
CA GLN A 249 16.08 -84.04 -13.37
C GLN A 249 17.21 -83.04 -13.14
N VAL A 250 18.47 -83.45 -13.31
CA VAL A 250 19.63 -82.56 -13.16
C VAL A 250 19.57 -81.41 -14.17
N SER A 251 19.13 -81.66 -15.40
CA SER A 251 18.94 -80.61 -16.40
C SER A 251 17.82 -79.64 -16.02
N ALA A 252 16.71 -80.14 -15.47
CA ALA A 252 15.59 -79.31 -15.02
C ALA A 252 15.99 -78.43 -13.82
N LEU A 253 16.72 -78.98 -12.83
CA LEU A 253 17.26 -78.20 -11.72
C LEU A 253 18.26 -77.13 -12.18
N ARG A 254 19.12 -77.43 -13.16
CA ARG A 254 20.03 -76.42 -13.72
C ARG A 254 19.26 -75.28 -14.41
N ALA A 255 18.16 -75.57 -15.09
CA ALA A 255 17.31 -74.54 -15.69
C ALA A 255 16.66 -73.67 -14.59
N GLN A 256 16.08 -74.27 -13.56
CA GLN A 256 15.49 -73.54 -12.43
C GLN A 256 16.51 -72.65 -11.69
N LEU A 257 17.73 -73.15 -11.48
CA LEU A 257 18.81 -72.35 -10.89
C LEU A 257 19.21 -71.18 -11.80
N GLY A 258 19.20 -71.37 -13.13
CA GLY A 258 19.42 -70.29 -14.09
C GLY A 258 18.34 -69.20 -14.02
N ASP A 259 17.07 -69.60 -13.92
CA ASP A 259 15.95 -68.66 -13.80
C ASP A 259 16.01 -67.86 -12.48
N LEU A 260 16.31 -68.55 -11.37
CA LEU A 260 16.51 -67.92 -10.05
C LEU A 260 17.68 -66.93 -10.07
N GLN A 261 18.80 -67.31 -10.70
CA GLN A 261 19.96 -66.42 -10.87
C GLN A 261 19.57 -65.17 -11.67
N GLY A 262 18.82 -65.34 -12.76
CA GLY A 262 18.35 -64.23 -13.59
C GLY A 262 17.42 -63.26 -12.84
N LEU A 263 16.52 -63.78 -12.00
CA LEU A 263 15.67 -62.96 -11.13
C LEU A 263 16.49 -62.20 -10.07
N LEU A 264 17.48 -62.86 -9.48
CA LEU A 264 18.36 -62.24 -8.47
C LEU A 264 19.17 -61.09 -9.09
N ASP A 265 19.74 -61.31 -10.28
CA ASP A 265 20.50 -60.30 -11.02
C ASP A 265 19.60 -59.12 -11.43
N ALA A 266 18.36 -59.39 -11.86
CA ALA A 266 17.38 -58.36 -12.19
C ALA A 266 16.97 -57.53 -10.96
N SER A 267 16.77 -58.17 -9.81
CA SER A 267 16.50 -57.47 -8.54
C SER A 267 17.68 -56.60 -8.13
N GLY A 268 18.91 -57.13 -8.19
CA GLY A 268 20.12 -56.36 -7.85
C GLY A 268 20.35 -55.14 -8.76
N ALA A 269 20.00 -55.26 -10.05
CA ALA A 269 20.02 -54.13 -10.98
C ALA A 269 18.95 -53.08 -10.64
N ALA A 270 17.74 -53.52 -10.27
CA ALA A 270 16.67 -52.62 -9.85
C ALA A 270 17.01 -51.87 -8.54
N ASP A 271 17.59 -52.56 -7.56
CA ASP A 271 18.04 -51.96 -6.30
C ASP A 271 19.14 -50.93 -6.53
N SER A 272 20.09 -51.24 -7.41
CA SER A 272 21.15 -50.30 -7.79
C SER A 272 20.57 -49.03 -8.46
N ALA A 273 19.58 -49.20 -9.34
CA ALA A 273 18.89 -48.08 -9.97
C ALA A 273 18.10 -47.23 -8.97
N ALA A 274 17.38 -47.86 -8.05
CA ALA A 274 16.65 -47.18 -6.98
C ALA A 274 17.61 -46.40 -6.06
N GLN A 275 18.77 -46.98 -5.73
CA GLN A 275 19.80 -46.31 -4.92
C GLN A 275 20.31 -45.03 -5.59
N VAL A 276 20.61 -45.08 -6.89
CA VAL A 276 21.02 -43.89 -7.67
C VAL A 276 19.92 -42.84 -7.71
N GLN A 277 18.67 -43.27 -7.81
CA GLN A 277 17.51 -42.36 -7.83
C GLN A 277 17.31 -41.67 -6.48
N ILE A 278 17.46 -42.41 -5.36
CA ILE A 278 17.42 -41.87 -4.00
C ILE A 278 18.56 -40.86 -3.80
N GLU A 279 19.77 -41.17 -4.24
CA GLU A 279 20.90 -40.23 -4.15
C GLU A 279 20.63 -38.95 -4.95
N THR A 280 20.12 -39.10 -6.17
CA THR A 280 19.74 -37.96 -7.03
C THR A 280 18.65 -37.10 -6.37
N LEU A 281 17.59 -37.71 -5.85
CA LEU A 281 16.52 -37.03 -5.11
C LEU A 281 17.06 -36.34 -3.86
N GLY A 282 17.97 -36.97 -3.13
CA GLY A 282 18.65 -36.39 -1.97
C GLY A 282 19.44 -35.14 -2.34
N THR A 283 20.19 -35.17 -3.45
CA THR A 283 20.92 -33.98 -3.93
C THR A 283 19.98 -32.85 -4.36
N GLN A 284 18.88 -33.16 -5.04
CA GLN A 284 17.87 -32.18 -5.45
C GLN A 284 17.16 -31.56 -4.25
N LEU A 285 16.81 -32.36 -3.25
CA LEU A 285 16.17 -31.89 -2.01
C LEU A 285 17.11 -30.96 -1.24
N ASN A 286 18.38 -31.32 -1.09
CA ASN A 286 19.37 -30.47 -0.44
C ASN A 286 19.57 -29.14 -1.19
N ALA A 287 19.58 -29.16 -2.53
CA ALA A 287 19.65 -27.95 -3.33
C ALA A 287 18.39 -27.07 -3.17
N ALA A 288 17.21 -27.68 -3.10
CA ALA A 288 15.95 -26.96 -2.87
C ALA A 288 15.90 -26.33 -1.47
N LEU A 289 16.29 -27.07 -0.43
CA LEU A 289 16.38 -26.56 0.94
C LEU A 289 17.36 -25.38 1.05
N ALA A 290 18.52 -25.47 0.38
CA ALA A 290 19.48 -24.37 0.35
C ALA A 290 18.92 -23.11 -0.34
N ARG A 291 18.13 -23.26 -1.41
CA ARG A 291 17.45 -22.13 -2.07
C ARG A 291 16.43 -21.47 -1.15
N VAL A 292 15.57 -22.26 -0.50
CA VAL A 292 14.57 -21.74 0.44
C VAL A 292 15.24 -21.02 1.63
N ALA A 293 16.31 -21.59 2.18
CA ALA A 293 17.07 -20.94 3.25
C ALA A 293 17.70 -19.60 2.79
N ALA A 294 18.23 -19.55 1.57
CA ALA A 294 18.78 -18.32 0.99
C ALA A 294 17.71 -17.25 0.76
N GLU A 295 16.52 -17.63 0.28
CA GLU A 295 15.38 -16.72 0.12
C GLU A 295 14.89 -16.17 1.46
N GLN A 296 14.72 -17.04 2.46
CA GLN A 296 14.34 -16.61 3.81
C GLN A 296 15.37 -15.65 4.44
N SER A 297 16.67 -15.92 4.25
CA SER A 297 17.73 -15.02 4.74
C SER A 297 17.68 -13.65 4.06
N ARG A 298 17.39 -13.60 2.76
CA ARG A 298 17.25 -12.33 2.02
C ARG A 298 16.03 -11.54 2.49
N ALA A 299 14.89 -12.21 2.72
CA ALA A 299 13.69 -11.56 3.22
C ALA A 299 13.94 -10.89 4.58
N ARG A 300 14.57 -11.60 5.53
CA ARG A 300 14.91 -11.05 6.84
C ARG A 300 15.87 -9.86 6.75
N ALA A 301 16.87 -9.93 5.87
CA ALA A 301 17.82 -8.82 5.68
C ALA A 301 17.13 -7.56 5.12
N LEU A 302 16.14 -7.73 4.23
CA LEU A 302 15.34 -6.61 3.72
C LEU A 302 14.46 -6.00 4.81
N GLU A 303 13.80 -6.83 5.62
CA GLU A 303 12.99 -6.39 6.76
C GLU A 303 13.83 -5.62 7.80
N GLU A 304 15.04 -6.11 8.11
CA GLU A 304 15.96 -5.42 9.03
C GLU A 304 16.44 -4.08 8.46
N ALA A 305 16.75 -4.02 7.16
CA ALA A 305 17.14 -2.77 6.51
C ALA A 305 16.01 -1.74 6.47
N GLU A 306 14.77 -2.18 6.21
CA GLU A 306 13.59 -1.31 6.24
C GLU A 306 13.34 -0.80 7.66
N ARG A 307 13.46 -1.66 8.68
CA ARG A 307 13.33 -1.25 10.08
C ARG A 307 14.36 -0.20 10.47
N GLN A 308 15.63 -0.38 10.09
CA GLN A 308 16.68 0.60 10.35
C GLN A 308 16.38 1.96 9.70
N ARG A 309 15.93 1.95 8.44
CA ARG A 309 15.55 3.18 7.73
C ARG A 309 14.41 3.92 8.44
N LEU A 310 13.40 3.19 8.90
CA LEU A 310 12.27 3.78 9.64
C LEU A 310 12.69 4.30 11.02
N GLU A 311 13.57 3.59 11.72
CA GLU A 311 14.14 4.05 13.00
C GLU A 311 14.96 5.34 12.82
N GLU A 312 15.79 5.43 11.77
CA GLU A 312 16.55 6.64 11.43
C GLU A 312 15.65 7.82 11.08
N GLU A 313 14.59 7.59 10.29
CA GLU A 313 13.61 8.62 9.95
C GLU A 313 12.83 9.09 11.17
N ALA A 314 12.38 8.16 12.03
CA ALA A 314 11.70 8.49 13.28
C ALA A 314 12.62 9.29 14.21
N ALA A 315 13.90 8.92 14.33
CA ALA A 315 14.87 9.65 15.13
C ALA A 315 15.10 11.08 14.58
N ARG A 316 15.16 11.23 13.25
CA ARG A 316 15.28 12.55 12.60
C ARG A 316 14.07 13.45 12.92
N LEU A 317 12.85 12.94 12.76
CA LEU A 317 11.62 13.67 13.04
C LEU A 317 11.50 14.02 14.54
N ALA A 318 11.91 13.11 15.43
CA ALA A 318 11.94 13.39 16.87
C ALA A 318 12.91 14.52 17.23
N ALA A 319 14.11 14.52 16.63
CA ALA A 319 15.08 15.60 16.83
C ALA A 319 14.58 16.95 16.26
N GLU A 320 13.88 16.93 15.14
CA GLU A 320 13.24 18.10 14.55
C GLU A 320 12.14 18.68 15.45
N ALA A 321 11.29 17.82 16.01
CA ALA A 321 10.25 18.22 16.96
C ALA A 321 10.86 18.80 18.26
N GLU A 322 11.92 18.19 18.80
CA GLU A 322 12.61 18.70 19.98
C GLU A 322 13.23 20.08 19.74
N SER A 323 13.88 20.26 18.59
CA SER A 323 14.45 21.57 18.23
C SER A 323 13.37 22.62 17.99
N LEU A 324 12.24 22.28 17.37
CA LEU A 324 11.09 23.19 17.25
C LEU A 324 10.55 23.62 18.63
N GLU A 325 10.44 22.70 19.59
CA GLU A 325 10.03 23.02 20.97
C GLU A 325 11.04 23.90 21.71
N GLN A 326 12.34 23.73 21.46
CA GLN A 326 13.38 24.62 21.98
C GLN A 326 13.23 26.03 21.41
N TYR A 327 13.06 26.17 20.09
CA TYR A 327 12.84 27.47 19.44
C TYR A 327 11.54 28.13 19.89
N LYS A 328 10.46 27.37 20.06
CA LYS A 328 9.23 27.85 20.69
C LYS A 328 9.53 28.43 22.06
N SER A 329 10.22 27.69 22.92
CA SER A 329 10.53 28.13 24.29
C SER A 329 11.35 29.42 24.32
N GLU A 330 12.36 29.54 23.46
CA GLU A 330 13.17 30.75 23.30
C GLU A 330 12.35 31.94 22.75
N PHE A 331 11.46 31.67 21.80
CA PHE A 331 10.51 32.63 21.26
C PHE A 331 9.57 33.17 22.34
N PHE A 332 8.93 32.28 23.10
CA PHE A 332 8.03 32.66 24.18
C PHE A 332 8.77 33.38 25.32
N GLY A 333 9.99 32.96 25.65
CA GLY A 333 10.82 33.65 26.64
C GLY A 333 11.15 35.08 26.23
N SER A 334 11.69 35.25 25.02
CA SER A 334 12.06 36.55 24.46
C SER A 334 10.87 37.50 24.33
N LEU A 335 9.73 36.98 23.87
CA LEU A 335 8.53 37.78 23.65
C LEU A 335 7.81 38.11 24.97
N ARG A 336 7.88 37.22 25.98
CA ARG A 336 7.41 37.51 27.35
C ARG A 336 8.15 38.69 27.96
N THR A 337 9.47 38.78 27.83
CA THR A 337 10.25 39.92 28.35
C THR A 337 9.86 41.25 27.68
N LEU A 338 9.47 41.22 26.40
CA LEU A 338 9.16 42.42 25.63
C LEU A 338 7.72 42.92 25.85
N LEU A 339 6.78 42.01 26.09
CA LEU A 339 5.37 42.30 26.32
C LEU A 339 5.01 42.41 27.82
N ASP A 340 5.99 42.28 28.71
CA ASP A 340 5.79 42.44 30.14
C ASP A 340 5.32 43.86 30.49
N GLY A 341 4.22 43.96 31.24
CA GLY A 341 3.62 45.24 31.65
C GLY A 341 2.84 46.01 30.57
N GLN A 342 2.53 45.41 29.40
CA GLN A 342 1.63 46.03 28.41
C GLN A 342 0.15 45.74 28.75
N GLU A 343 -0.71 46.77 28.75
CA GLU A 343 -2.14 46.59 28.96
C GLU A 343 -2.79 45.89 27.75
N GLY A 344 -3.57 44.84 28.00
CA GLY A 344 -4.36 44.14 26.97
C GLY A 344 -3.65 43.02 26.20
N VAL A 345 -2.41 42.67 26.59
CA VAL A 345 -1.69 41.47 26.11
C VAL A 345 -1.56 40.48 27.26
N GLN A 346 -1.98 39.23 27.02
CA GLN A 346 -1.88 38.14 27.98
C GLN A 346 -1.17 36.94 27.35
N ILE A 347 -0.44 36.19 28.16
CA ILE A 347 0.24 34.97 27.73
C ILE A 347 -0.48 33.79 28.39
N VAL A 348 -1.11 32.94 27.57
CA VAL A 348 -1.83 31.76 28.02
C VAL A 348 -1.19 30.53 27.37
N GLY A 349 -0.43 29.76 28.15
CA GLY A 349 0.33 28.61 27.62
C GLY A 349 1.37 29.05 26.58
N ASP A 350 1.20 28.56 25.35
CA ASP A 350 2.00 28.85 24.15
C ASP A 350 1.29 29.81 23.18
N ARG A 351 0.36 30.64 23.69
CA ARG A 351 -0.42 31.57 22.86
C ARG A 351 -0.32 32.97 23.42
N PHE A 352 -0.11 33.94 22.52
CA PHE A 352 -0.20 35.36 22.83
C PHE A 352 -1.61 35.84 22.54
N VAL A 353 -2.31 36.24 23.59
CA VAL A 353 -3.70 36.66 23.55
C VAL A 353 -3.76 38.19 23.59
N PHE A 354 -4.23 38.78 22.51
CA PHE A 354 -4.48 40.21 22.39
C PHE A 354 -5.97 40.49 22.53
N SER A 355 -6.34 41.43 23.39
CA SER A 355 -7.72 41.91 23.45
C SER A 355 -8.12 42.54 22.12
N SER A 356 -9.29 42.17 21.58
CA SER A 356 -9.78 42.75 20.33
C SER A 356 -9.98 44.27 20.42
N GLU A 357 -10.23 44.82 21.61
CA GLU A 357 -10.44 46.26 21.82
C GLU A 357 -9.15 47.07 21.72
N VAL A 358 -7.99 46.43 21.89
CA VAL A 358 -6.68 47.06 21.70
C VAL A 358 -6.31 47.07 20.22
N LEU A 359 -6.67 45.99 19.50
CA LEU A 359 -6.29 45.81 18.10
C LEU A 359 -7.27 46.44 17.10
N PHE A 360 -8.56 46.51 17.43
CA PHE A 360 -9.61 46.92 16.52
C PHE A 360 -10.59 47.88 17.18
N GLU A 361 -11.15 48.75 16.36
CA GLU A 361 -12.34 49.50 16.75
C GLU A 361 -13.55 48.56 17.00
N PRO A 362 -14.48 48.93 17.90
CA PRO A 362 -15.67 48.12 18.19
C PRO A 362 -16.46 47.75 16.93
N GLY A 363 -16.68 46.46 16.70
CA GLY A 363 -17.42 45.94 15.53
C GLY A 363 -16.67 46.00 14.20
N SER A 364 -15.43 46.49 14.16
CA SER A 364 -14.59 46.54 12.95
C SER A 364 -13.62 45.36 12.89
N ALA A 365 -13.19 45.02 11.67
CA ALA A 365 -12.03 44.17 11.41
C ALA A 365 -10.81 44.95 10.90
N THR A 366 -10.89 46.28 10.82
CA THR A 366 -9.76 47.14 10.47
C THR A 366 -8.92 47.40 11.71
N LEU A 367 -7.60 47.19 11.62
CA LEU A 367 -6.68 47.46 12.72
C LEU A 367 -6.66 48.96 13.05
N SER A 368 -6.65 49.29 14.34
CA SER A 368 -6.37 50.64 14.81
C SER A 368 -4.88 50.96 14.68
N ALA A 369 -4.51 52.25 14.76
CA ALA A 369 -3.10 52.65 14.72
C ALA A 369 -2.31 52.06 15.90
N GLU A 370 -2.95 51.98 17.06
CA GLU A 370 -2.44 51.32 18.26
C GLU A 370 -2.29 49.81 18.02
N GLY A 371 -3.28 49.16 17.42
CA GLY A 371 -3.23 47.74 17.06
C GLY A 371 -2.10 47.41 16.07
N GLU A 372 -1.89 48.24 15.06
CA GLU A 372 -0.77 48.14 14.13
C GLU A 372 0.59 48.24 14.84
N ALA A 373 0.72 49.14 15.81
CA ALA A 373 1.94 49.30 16.61
C ALA A 373 2.22 48.06 17.47
N GLU A 374 1.19 47.46 18.09
CA GLU A 374 1.34 46.24 18.89
C GLU A 374 1.76 45.04 18.03
N ILE A 375 1.09 44.83 16.89
CA ILE A 375 1.45 43.74 15.97
C ILE A 375 2.85 43.95 15.36
N ALA A 376 3.27 45.20 15.13
CA ALA A 376 4.62 45.50 14.65
C ALA A 376 5.71 45.03 15.63
N LYS A 377 5.53 45.20 16.94
CA LYS A 377 6.46 44.71 17.97
C LYS A 377 6.64 43.19 17.88
N VAL A 378 5.54 42.46 17.72
CA VAL A 378 5.55 41.00 17.54
C VAL A 378 6.24 40.60 16.24
N ALA A 379 5.95 41.30 15.14
CA ALA A 379 6.53 41.02 13.83
C ALA A 379 8.06 41.21 13.79
N VAL A 380 8.59 42.22 14.48
CA VAL A 380 10.05 42.42 14.60
C VAL A 380 10.72 41.24 15.30
N MET A 381 10.13 40.75 16.39
CA MET A 381 10.65 39.58 17.11
C MET A 381 10.56 38.30 16.30
N LEU A 382 9.43 38.12 15.60
CA LEU A 382 9.22 37.00 14.70
C LEU A 382 10.31 36.96 13.62
N LYS A 383 10.67 38.09 13.02
CA LYS A 383 11.76 38.13 12.02
C LYS A 383 13.09 37.69 12.60
N ARG A 384 13.43 38.12 13.82
CA ARG A 384 14.69 37.75 14.46
C ARG A 384 14.77 36.24 14.65
N ILE A 385 13.73 35.64 15.21
CA ILE A 385 13.71 34.21 15.51
C ILE A 385 13.54 33.37 14.24
N ALA A 386 12.82 33.87 13.25
CA ALA A 386 12.72 33.24 11.93
C ALA A 386 14.08 33.08 11.23
N THR A 387 15.09 33.91 11.57
CA THR A 387 16.46 33.73 11.06
C THR A 387 17.26 32.64 11.78
N GLU A 388 16.83 32.24 12.97
CA GLU A 388 17.50 31.23 13.81
C GLU A 388 16.91 29.83 13.58
N ILE A 389 15.65 29.73 13.10
CA ILE A 389 15.00 28.46 12.80
C ILE A 389 15.54 27.89 11.46
N PRO A 390 16.12 26.67 11.45
CA PRO A 390 16.62 26.04 10.23
C PRO A 390 15.55 25.91 9.13
N PRO A 391 15.92 26.02 7.84
CA PRO A 391 14.98 25.91 6.73
C PRO A 391 14.34 24.52 6.60
N GLY A 392 14.90 23.50 7.25
CA GLY A 392 14.33 22.15 7.31
C GLY A 392 13.07 22.03 8.17
N ILE A 393 12.87 22.95 9.12
CA ILE A 393 11.73 22.92 10.04
C ILE A 393 10.54 23.64 9.41
N ASP A 394 9.44 22.92 9.22
CA ASP A 394 8.23 23.44 8.58
C ASP A 394 7.28 24.14 9.58
N TRP A 395 7.67 25.34 10.02
CA TRP A 395 6.89 26.14 10.98
C TRP A 395 6.01 27.22 10.33
N VAL A 396 4.96 27.62 11.04
CA VAL A 396 4.04 28.70 10.69
C VAL A 396 3.59 29.46 11.94
N ILE A 397 3.34 30.77 11.82
CA ILE A 397 2.62 31.56 12.82
C ILE A 397 1.14 31.53 12.49
N ARG A 398 0.37 30.96 13.40
CA ARG A 398 -1.09 30.90 13.30
C ARG A 398 -1.70 32.05 14.08
N VAL A 399 -2.53 32.82 13.41
CA VAL A 399 -3.33 33.92 13.94
C VAL A 399 -4.77 33.46 14.02
N ASP A 400 -5.27 33.30 15.23
CA ASP A 400 -6.58 32.74 15.52
C ASP A 400 -7.49 33.85 16.07
N GLY A 401 -8.58 34.14 15.37
CA GLY A 401 -9.56 35.15 15.75
C GLY A 401 -10.74 34.54 16.51
N HIS A 402 -11.20 35.25 17.55
CA HIS A 402 -12.32 34.83 18.37
C HIS A 402 -13.29 35.99 18.65
N THR A 403 -14.57 35.66 18.80
CA THR A 403 -15.62 36.60 19.23
C THR A 403 -16.20 36.17 20.58
N ASP A 404 -17.05 37.02 21.15
CA ASP A 404 -17.97 36.58 22.21
C ASP A 404 -19.24 35.96 21.62
N ASN A 405 -20.16 35.54 22.49
CA ASN A 405 -21.42 34.88 22.17
C ASN A 405 -22.57 35.84 21.87
N THR A 406 -22.31 37.14 21.69
CA THR A 406 -23.33 38.12 21.32
C THR A 406 -23.61 37.98 19.83
N PRO A 407 -24.85 37.70 19.42
CA PRO A 407 -25.18 37.59 18.00
C PRO A 407 -24.98 38.94 17.31
N LEU A 408 -24.34 38.92 16.14
CA LEU A 408 -24.33 40.08 15.25
C LEU A 408 -25.74 40.28 14.67
N SER A 409 -26.08 41.51 14.28
CA SER A 409 -27.40 41.84 13.71
C SER A 409 -27.67 41.14 12.37
N GLY A 410 -26.63 40.60 11.72
CA GLY A 410 -26.69 39.98 10.39
C GLY A 410 -26.86 40.99 9.24
N THR A 411 -26.99 42.29 9.56
CA THR A 411 -27.23 43.38 8.59
C THR A 411 -26.04 44.36 8.49
N GLY A 412 -24.99 44.15 9.27
CA GLY A 412 -23.74 44.92 9.23
C GLY A 412 -22.74 44.36 8.21
N GLU A 413 -21.48 44.80 8.31
CA GLU A 413 -20.38 44.37 7.42
C GLU A 413 -20.13 42.85 7.45
N PHE A 414 -20.34 42.22 8.60
CA PHE A 414 -20.17 40.78 8.81
C PHE A 414 -21.52 40.12 9.13
N ALA A 415 -21.84 39.02 8.46
CA ALA A 415 -23.11 38.34 8.64
C ALA A 415 -23.17 37.55 9.97
N ASN A 416 -22.03 37.07 10.45
CA ASN A 416 -21.94 36.25 11.67
C ASN A 416 -20.55 36.33 12.33
N ASN A 417 -20.44 35.73 13.52
CA ASN A 417 -19.22 35.72 14.32
C ASN A 417 -18.04 34.96 13.67
N TRP A 418 -18.30 34.00 12.77
CA TRP A 418 -17.24 33.34 12.00
C TRP A 418 -16.58 34.29 11.01
N GLU A 419 -17.38 35.05 10.26
CA GLU A 419 -16.86 36.04 9.31
C GLU A 419 -16.07 37.14 10.02
N LEU A 420 -16.58 37.68 11.12
CA LEU A 420 -15.90 38.72 11.88
C LEU A 420 -14.55 38.21 12.45
N SER A 421 -14.53 37.03 13.06
CA SER A 421 -13.29 36.46 13.61
C SER A 421 -12.25 36.16 12.52
N GLN A 422 -12.68 35.59 11.40
CA GLN A 422 -11.80 35.29 10.27
C GLN A 422 -11.26 36.57 9.62
N ALA A 423 -12.10 37.59 9.46
CA ALA A 423 -11.71 38.88 8.90
C ALA A 423 -10.67 39.57 9.79
N ARG A 424 -10.88 39.58 11.10
CA ARG A 424 -9.90 40.13 12.05
C ARG A 424 -8.56 39.41 12.03
N ALA A 425 -8.56 38.08 12.04
CA ALA A 425 -7.34 37.29 11.92
C ALA A 425 -6.61 37.56 10.60
N LEU A 426 -7.37 37.68 9.51
CA LEU A 426 -6.82 38.00 8.19
C LEU A 426 -6.23 39.41 8.14
N SER A 427 -6.87 40.42 8.73
CA SER A 427 -6.33 41.78 8.80
C SER A 427 -4.97 41.83 9.50
N VAL A 428 -4.80 41.08 10.59
CA VAL A 428 -3.50 40.94 11.28
C VAL A 428 -2.46 40.30 10.36
N VAL A 429 -2.80 39.20 9.69
CA VAL A 429 -1.89 38.53 8.74
C VAL A 429 -1.52 39.44 7.58
N LEU A 430 -2.48 40.12 6.97
CA LEU A 430 -2.24 41.05 5.86
C LEU A 430 -1.37 42.22 6.28
N TYR A 431 -1.56 42.76 7.49
CA TYR A 431 -0.67 43.78 8.03
C TYR A 431 0.76 43.25 8.23
N MET A 432 0.91 42.04 8.79
CA MET A 432 2.23 41.41 8.96
C MET A 432 2.93 41.16 7.61
N ILE A 433 2.19 40.84 6.56
CA ILE A 433 2.73 40.65 5.20
C ILE A 433 3.08 42.00 4.57
N ASN A 434 2.12 42.90 4.47
CA ASN A 434 2.22 44.11 3.64
C ASN A 434 3.07 45.19 4.30
N SER A 435 2.90 45.39 5.61
CA SER A 435 3.57 46.46 6.36
C SER A 435 4.82 45.96 7.06
N GLN A 436 4.80 44.72 7.54
CA GLN A 436 5.93 44.13 8.24
C GLN A 436 6.76 43.19 7.37
N GLY A 437 6.39 42.82 6.14
CA GLY A 437 7.24 42.01 5.26
C GLY A 437 7.53 40.59 5.78
N ILE A 438 6.63 40.02 6.57
CA ILE A 438 6.70 38.59 6.94
C ILE A 438 6.32 37.76 5.71
N PRO A 439 7.07 36.69 5.38
CA PRO A 439 6.74 35.83 4.26
C PRO A 439 5.33 35.23 4.39
N PRO A 440 4.46 35.33 3.35
CA PRO A 440 3.09 34.81 3.41
C PRO A 440 3.00 33.31 3.74
N ASN A 441 3.99 32.52 3.31
CA ASN A 441 4.08 31.08 3.57
C ASN A 441 4.39 30.73 5.04
N ARG A 442 4.66 31.72 5.90
CA ARG A 442 4.90 31.56 7.35
C ARG A 442 3.74 32.07 8.20
N LEU A 443 2.61 32.42 7.60
CA LEU A 443 1.42 32.94 8.29
C LEU A 443 0.17 32.16 7.91
N ALA A 444 -0.70 31.91 8.89
CA ALA A 444 -2.02 31.34 8.68
C ALA A 444 -3.06 32.12 9.50
N ALA A 445 -4.18 32.49 8.90
CA ALA A 445 -5.28 33.19 9.56
C ALA A 445 -6.50 32.26 9.70
N ASN A 446 -6.98 32.05 10.91
CA ASN A 446 -8.21 31.29 11.18
C ASN A 446 -9.21 32.11 11.99
N GLY A 447 -10.49 31.96 11.71
CA GLY A 447 -11.58 32.42 12.59
C GLY A 447 -12.21 31.23 13.31
N PHE A 448 -12.49 31.36 14.60
CA PHE A 448 -13.20 30.35 15.40
C PHE A 448 -14.58 30.80 15.89
N GLY A 449 -14.97 32.04 15.59
CA GLY A 449 -16.18 32.66 16.13
C GLY A 449 -16.26 32.59 17.65
N GLU A 450 -17.44 32.26 18.16
CA GLU A 450 -17.75 32.19 19.59
C GLU A 450 -17.50 30.81 20.22
N TYR A 451 -17.09 29.82 19.41
CA TYR A 451 -17.11 28.40 19.79
C TYR A 451 -15.87 27.93 20.56
N GLN A 452 -14.91 28.82 20.81
CA GLN A 452 -13.75 28.57 21.67
C GLN A 452 -13.61 29.68 22.73
N PRO A 453 -14.57 29.79 23.68
CA PRO A 453 -14.51 30.81 24.73
C PRO A 453 -13.39 30.48 25.72
N LEU A 454 -12.59 31.50 26.06
CA LEU A 454 -11.61 31.42 27.14
C LEU A 454 -12.32 31.43 28.50
N ASN A 455 -13.39 32.22 28.62
CA ASN A 455 -14.22 32.31 29.81
C ASN A 455 -15.69 32.00 29.44
N PRO A 456 -16.25 30.86 29.88
CA PRO A 456 -17.62 30.47 29.54
C PRO A 456 -18.68 31.26 30.33
N ALA A 457 -18.29 32.11 31.29
CA ALA A 457 -19.24 32.92 32.03
C ALA A 457 -19.93 33.94 31.12
N ASN A 458 -21.20 34.25 31.42
CA ASN A 458 -22.00 35.18 30.61
C ASN A 458 -21.97 36.61 31.19
N THR A 459 -20.78 37.13 31.52
CA THR A 459 -20.60 38.49 32.06
C THR A 459 -19.95 39.42 31.03
N PRO A 460 -20.08 40.76 31.17
CA PRO A 460 -19.39 41.70 30.29
C PRO A 460 -17.87 41.48 30.22
N GLU A 461 -17.25 41.16 31.35
CA GLU A 461 -15.82 40.90 31.49
C GLU A 461 -15.42 39.62 30.74
N ALA A 462 -16.21 38.55 30.88
CA ALA A 462 -15.98 37.29 30.16
C ALA A 462 -16.14 37.47 28.63
N ARG A 463 -17.11 38.28 28.19
CA ARG A 463 -17.27 38.63 26.77
C ARG A 463 -16.06 39.40 26.25
N ALA A 464 -15.55 40.38 27.00
CA ALA A 464 -14.34 41.11 26.63
C ALA A 464 -13.12 40.17 26.52
N GLN A 465 -12.96 39.23 27.45
CA GLN A 465 -11.90 38.22 27.38
C GLN A 465 -12.03 37.27 26.19
N ASN A 466 -13.25 36.92 25.79
CA ASN A 466 -13.49 36.03 24.65
C ASN A 466 -13.21 36.69 23.29
N ARG A 467 -13.46 38.00 23.18
CA ARG A 467 -13.09 38.82 22.01
C ARG A 467 -11.57 39.04 21.96
N ARG A 468 -10.84 38.15 21.30
CA ARG A 468 -9.38 38.19 21.27
C ARG A 468 -8.78 37.69 19.96
N ILE A 469 -7.53 38.04 19.73
CA ILE A 469 -6.67 37.43 18.70
C ILE A 469 -5.57 36.66 19.40
N GLU A 470 -5.36 35.41 18.98
CA GLU A 470 -4.32 34.56 19.52
C GLU A 470 -3.24 34.31 18.47
N LEU A 471 -1.98 34.54 18.82
CA LEU A 471 -0.83 34.23 17.99
C LEU A 471 -0.07 33.05 18.57
N LYS A 472 0.18 32.02 17.77
CA LYS A 472 0.99 30.86 18.17
C LYS A 472 1.93 30.39 17.08
N LEU A 473 3.11 29.92 17.49
CA LEU A 473 4.06 29.22 16.62
C LEU A 473 3.73 27.74 16.61
N THR A 474 3.53 27.17 15.42
CA THR A 474 3.16 25.75 15.23
C THR A 474 3.87 25.17 14.01
N GLU A 475 3.93 23.86 13.93
CA GLU A 475 4.23 23.16 12.68
C GLU A 475 3.09 23.40 11.68
N ARG A 476 3.45 23.44 10.39
CA ARG A 476 2.54 23.76 9.29
C ARG A 476 1.50 22.68 9.03
#